data_AF-A0A1C4XH67-F1
#
_entry.id   AF-A0A1C4XH67-F1
#
_cell.length_a   1.000
_cell.length_b   1.000
_cell.length_c   1.000
_cell.angle_alpha   90.00
_cell.angle_beta   90.00
_cell.angle_gamma   90.00
#
_symmetry.space_group_name_H-M   'P 1'
#
loop_
_entity.id
_entity.type
_entity.pdbx_description
1 polymer ?
#
loop_
_entity_poly.entity_id
_entity_poly.type
_entity_poly.pdbx_seq_one_letter_code
_entity_poly.pdbx_strand_id
1 'polypeptide(L)'
;MTETMESDEQAYQVVLNDEEQYSIWPVDQDLPDGWRPSGVTGLRTECLAHIDEVWTDMRPLSLRRYMAEHADDGYEDDLVELEEGPSLVDRLSAGLHPVEAVPRLERGPAAFREALDNGYVFVRFTGTVGGTELGVRVDAGATDRTAADFTAGTGTVHLEGTLNLDFEDVRCVADIDLATFTGQGRLERVVEP
;
A
#
# COMPACT_ATOMS: atom_id res chain seq x y z
N MET A 1 -21.27 1.26 -19.44
CA MET A 1 -19.97 0.64 -19.77
C MET A 1 -20.18 0.01 -21.13
N THR A 2 -19.79 0.69 -22.20
CA THR A 2 -19.95 0.20 -23.57
C THR A 2 -18.74 -0.64 -23.89
N GLU A 3 -18.88 -1.96 -23.80
CA GLU A 3 -17.95 -2.91 -24.44
C GLU A 3 -17.97 -2.61 -25.94
N THR A 4 -16.91 -1.98 -26.43
CA THR A 4 -16.71 -1.76 -27.86
C THR A 4 -16.48 -3.13 -28.48
N MET A 5 -17.50 -3.68 -29.14
CA MET A 5 -17.36 -4.78 -30.10
C MET A 5 -16.49 -4.28 -31.26
N GLU A 6 -15.18 -4.25 -31.07
CA GLU A 6 -14.21 -3.96 -32.12
C GLU A 6 -14.12 -5.17 -33.07
N SER A 7 -14.74 -5.01 -34.24
CA SER A 7 -14.50 -5.75 -35.50
C SER A 7 -13.99 -7.19 -35.37
N ASP A 8 -14.93 -8.13 -35.29
CA ASP A 8 -14.71 -9.59 -35.25
C ASP A 8 -14.11 -10.16 -36.57
N GLU A 9 -13.85 -9.32 -37.58
CA GLU A 9 -13.34 -9.71 -38.90
C GLU A 9 -11.86 -9.32 -39.12
N GLN A 10 -11.23 -8.63 -38.17
CA GLN A 10 -9.84 -8.21 -38.30
C GLN A 10 -8.88 -9.34 -37.90
N ALA A 11 -7.94 -9.67 -38.78
CA ALA A 11 -6.90 -10.65 -38.50
C ALA A 11 -5.79 -10.05 -37.62
N TYR A 12 -5.43 -10.80 -36.58
CA TYR A 12 -4.34 -10.49 -35.66
C TYR A 12 -3.25 -11.56 -35.77
N GLN A 13 -2.04 -11.17 -35.39
CA GLN A 13 -0.91 -12.06 -35.17
C GLN A 13 -0.49 -11.98 -33.71
N VAL A 14 -0.08 -13.11 -33.15
CA VAL A 14 0.54 -13.16 -31.84
C VAL A 14 1.99 -12.71 -31.98
N VAL A 15 2.39 -11.78 -31.13
CA VAL A 15 3.72 -11.19 -31.10
C VAL A 15 4.33 -11.36 -29.72
N LEU A 16 5.65 -11.40 -29.66
CA LEU A 16 6.39 -11.38 -28.40
C LEU A 16 7.53 -10.38 -28.46
N ASN A 17 7.87 -9.80 -27.31
CA ASN A 17 9.02 -8.92 -27.18
C ASN A 17 10.28 -9.66 -26.70
N ASP A 18 11.38 -8.93 -26.53
CA ASP A 18 12.65 -9.45 -26.02
C ASP A 18 12.56 -10.02 -24.58
N GLU A 19 11.53 -9.64 -23.82
CA GLU A 19 11.25 -10.16 -22.48
C GLU A 19 10.32 -11.38 -22.48
N GLU A 20 10.01 -11.95 -23.64
CA GLU A 20 9.08 -13.08 -23.85
C GLU A 20 7.65 -12.79 -23.40
N GLN A 21 7.23 -11.52 -23.45
CA GLN A 21 5.86 -11.12 -23.17
C GLN A 21 5.02 -11.22 -24.44
N TYR A 22 3.88 -11.89 -24.35
CA TYR A 22 2.98 -12.09 -25.48
C TYR A 22 1.97 -10.96 -25.62
N SER A 23 1.65 -10.61 -26.86
CA SER A 23 0.55 -9.69 -27.19
C SER A 23 -0.04 -10.05 -28.55
N ILE A 24 -1.12 -9.37 -28.93
CA ILE A 24 -1.72 -9.47 -30.26
C ILE A 24 -1.50 -8.17 -31.03
N TRP A 25 -1.16 -8.27 -32.31
CA TRP A 25 -0.93 -7.13 -33.19
C TRP A 25 -1.70 -7.31 -34.50
N PRO A 26 -2.27 -6.24 -35.10
CA PRO A 26 -2.88 -6.34 -36.43
C PRO A 26 -1.88 -6.87 -37.48
N VAL A 27 -2.32 -7.77 -38.36
CA VAL A 27 -1.45 -8.29 -39.44
C VAL A 27 -1.11 -7.24 -40.51
N ASP A 28 -1.93 -6.20 -40.62
CA ASP A 28 -1.81 -5.12 -41.62
C ASP A 28 -0.88 -3.97 -41.16
N GLN A 29 -0.33 -4.06 -39.95
CA GLN A 29 0.52 -3.02 -39.38
C GLN A 29 1.95 -3.53 -39.19
N ASP A 30 2.93 -2.68 -39.49
CA ASP A 30 4.33 -2.91 -39.13
C ASP A 30 4.48 -3.12 -37.62
N LEU A 31 5.38 -4.03 -37.26
CA LEU A 31 5.66 -4.33 -35.86
C LEU A 31 6.49 -3.21 -35.22
N PRO A 32 6.18 -2.81 -33.99
CA PRO A 32 7.03 -1.90 -33.24
C PRO A 32 8.40 -2.54 -32.96
N ASP A 33 9.43 -1.69 -32.82
CA ASP A 33 10.78 -2.14 -32.51
C ASP A 33 10.81 -3.03 -31.25
N GLY A 34 11.57 -4.12 -31.30
CA GLY A 34 11.67 -5.09 -30.21
C GLY A 34 10.54 -6.13 -30.15
N TRP A 35 9.56 -6.08 -31.06
CA TRP A 35 8.51 -7.09 -31.18
C TRP A 35 8.74 -7.98 -32.41
N ARG A 36 8.47 -9.28 -32.24
CA ARG A 36 8.58 -10.29 -33.30
C ARG A 36 7.33 -11.17 -33.35
N PRO A 37 6.93 -11.66 -34.53
CA PRO A 37 5.78 -12.57 -34.64
C PRO A 37 6.12 -13.93 -34.02
N SER A 38 5.17 -14.53 -33.30
CA SER A 38 5.30 -15.91 -32.78
C SER A 38 5.01 -16.98 -33.84
N GLY A 39 4.39 -16.58 -34.96
CA GLY A 39 3.96 -17.46 -36.05
C GLY A 39 2.49 -17.87 -35.97
N VAL A 40 1.74 -17.42 -34.96
CA VAL A 40 0.29 -17.64 -34.86
C VAL A 40 -0.47 -16.42 -35.37
N THR A 41 -1.40 -16.65 -36.29
CA THR A 41 -2.30 -15.62 -36.84
C THR A 41 -3.73 -16.15 -36.85
N GLY A 42 -4.70 -15.30 -36.53
CA GLY A 42 -6.10 -15.67 -36.51
C GLY A 42 -6.99 -14.52 -36.09
N LEU A 43 -8.21 -14.84 -35.70
CA LEU A 43 -9.07 -13.86 -35.04
C LEU A 43 -8.52 -13.51 -33.65
N ARG A 44 -8.97 -12.37 -33.13
CA ARG A 44 -8.60 -11.90 -31.79
C ARG A 44 -8.75 -13.01 -30.73
N THR A 45 -9.89 -13.69 -30.73
CA THR A 45 -10.21 -14.76 -29.78
C THR A 45 -9.27 -15.96 -29.89
N GLU A 46 -8.91 -16.36 -31.10
CA GLU A 46 -7.98 -17.49 -31.33
C GLU A 46 -6.56 -17.13 -30.87
N CYS A 47 -6.11 -15.92 -31.18
CA CYS A 47 -4.80 -15.42 -30.74
C CYS A 47 -4.72 -15.32 -29.21
N LEU A 48 -5.76 -14.83 -28.56
CA LEU A 48 -5.81 -14.74 -27.10
C LEU A 48 -5.86 -16.11 -26.43
N ALA A 49 -6.63 -17.06 -26.97
CA ALA A 49 -6.68 -18.43 -26.46
C ALA A 49 -5.31 -19.12 -26.58
N HIS A 50 -4.58 -18.89 -27.68
CA HIS A 50 -3.22 -19.38 -27.83
C HIS A 50 -2.26 -18.78 -26.78
N ILE A 51 -2.34 -17.45 -26.55
CA ILE A 51 -1.51 -16.78 -25.54
C ILE A 51 -1.78 -17.36 -24.14
N ASP A 52 -3.05 -17.56 -23.77
CA ASP A 52 -3.43 -18.16 -22.50
C ASP A 52 -2.87 -19.58 -22.31
N GLU A 53 -2.85 -20.37 -23.38
CA GLU A 53 -2.28 -21.73 -23.37
C GLU A 53 -0.75 -21.74 -23.23
N VAL A 54 -0.04 -20.85 -23.94
CA VAL A 54 1.44 -20.89 -24.01
C VAL A 54 2.13 -20.03 -22.97
N TRP A 55 1.49 -18.96 -22.49
CA TRP A 55 2.10 -18.00 -21.56
C TRP A 55 1.95 -18.46 -20.10
N THR A 56 2.49 -19.63 -19.81
CA THR A 56 2.39 -20.31 -18.52
C THR A 56 3.21 -19.67 -17.40
N ASP A 57 4.24 -18.92 -17.77
CA ASP A 57 5.07 -18.16 -16.84
C ASP A 57 5.08 -16.70 -17.33
N MET A 58 4.58 -15.78 -16.50
CA MET A 58 4.48 -14.36 -16.82
C MET A 58 5.69 -13.53 -16.34
N ARG A 59 6.68 -14.17 -15.72
CA ARG A 59 7.89 -13.49 -15.26
C ARG A 59 8.71 -13.00 -16.46
N PRO A 60 9.19 -11.74 -16.47
CA PRO A 60 10.07 -11.25 -17.53
C PRO A 60 11.33 -12.10 -17.67
N LEU A 61 11.81 -12.30 -18.90
CA LEU A 61 13.03 -13.08 -19.16
C LEU A 61 14.24 -12.58 -18.34
N SER A 62 14.36 -11.27 -18.17
CA SER A 62 15.42 -10.64 -17.36
C SER A 62 15.39 -11.13 -15.90
N LEU A 63 14.19 -11.27 -15.33
CA LEU A 63 14.01 -11.78 -13.97
C LEU A 63 14.33 -13.27 -13.89
N ARG A 64 13.92 -14.06 -14.89
CA ARG A 64 14.26 -15.50 -14.95
C ARG A 64 15.76 -15.73 -15.05
N ARG A 65 16.45 -14.92 -15.86
CA ARG A 65 17.91 -14.97 -15.98
C ARG A 65 18.58 -14.63 -14.66
N TYR A 66 18.18 -13.52 -14.04
CA TYR A 66 18.68 -13.14 -12.71
C TYR A 66 18.49 -14.27 -11.69
N MET A 67 17.30 -14.87 -11.61
CA MET A 67 17.02 -15.99 -10.70
C MET A 67 17.84 -17.23 -11.03
N ALA A 68 18.06 -17.57 -12.31
CA ALA A 68 18.87 -18.72 -12.72
C ALA A 68 20.37 -18.50 -12.46
N GLU A 69 20.86 -17.28 -12.65
CA GLU A 69 22.23 -16.88 -12.33
C GLU A 69 22.50 -16.91 -10.83
N HIS A 70 21.50 -16.57 -10.01
CA HIS A 70 21.57 -16.58 -8.54
C HIS A 70 20.96 -17.86 -7.91
N ALA A 71 20.64 -18.89 -8.71
CA ALA A 71 20.13 -20.16 -8.19
C ALA A 71 21.26 -21.05 -7.61
N ASP A 72 22.52 -20.76 -7.96
CA ASP A 72 23.71 -21.47 -7.46
C ASP A 72 24.38 -20.76 -6.27
N ASP A 73 24.02 -19.49 -6.00
CA ASP A 73 24.25 -18.86 -4.69
C ASP A 73 23.23 -19.48 -3.73
N GLY A 74 23.61 -20.64 -3.19
CA GLY A 74 22.77 -21.49 -2.36
C GLY A 74 21.78 -20.71 -1.50
N TYR A 75 20.50 -20.79 -1.87
CA TYR A 75 19.46 -20.85 -0.85
C TYR A 75 19.68 -22.17 -0.13
N GLU A 76 20.64 -22.19 0.79
CA GLU A 76 20.56 -23.07 1.93
C GLU A 76 19.17 -22.80 2.51
N ASP A 77 18.35 -23.85 2.55
CA ASP A 77 17.09 -23.92 3.26
C ASP A 77 17.37 -23.81 4.77
N ASP A 78 18.09 -22.77 5.18
CA ASP A 78 17.91 -22.15 6.47
C ASP A 78 16.57 -21.43 6.37
N LEU A 79 15.49 -22.20 6.49
CA LEU A 79 14.31 -21.76 7.21
C LEU A 79 14.79 -21.40 8.63
N VAL A 80 15.53 -20.30 8.75
CA VAL A 80 15.69 -19.60 10.01
C VAL A 80 14.25 -19.30 10.36
N GLU A 81 13.75 -19.94 11.42
CA GLU A 81 12.60 -19.42 12.13
C GLU A 81 12.91 -17.94 12.31
N LEU A 82 12.28 -17.08 11.51
CA LEU A 82 12.39 -15.65 11.71
C LEU A 82 11.86 -15.52 13.13
N GLU A 83 12.75 -15.33 14.09
CA GLU A 83 12.34 -14.93 15.41
C GLU A 83 11.64 -13.60 15.17
N GLU A 84 10.32 -13.69 15.03
CA GLU A 84 9.46 -12.56 14.78
C GLU A 84 9.62 -11.71 16.04
N GLY A 85 10.54 -10.74 15.95
CA GLY A 85 10.67 -9.72 16.96
C GLY A 85 9.29 -9.13 17.23
N PRO A 86 9.09 -8.51 18.42
CA PRO A 86 7.78 -8.05 18.85
C PRO A 86 7.08 -7.29 17.72
N SER A 87 5.81 -7.61 17.49
CA SER A 87 5.03 -7.04 16.40
C SER A 87 5.06 -5.51 16.51
N LEU A 88 4.71 -4.81 15.42
CA LEU A 88 4.64 -3.36 15.51
C LEU A 88 3.65 -2.91 16.60
N VAL A 89 2.56 -3.66 16.79
CA VAL A 89 1.62 -3.47 17.90
C VAL A 89 2.32 -3.65 19.25
N ASP A 90 3.03 -4.76 19.48
CA ASP A 90 3.78 -4.97 20.74
C ASP A 90 4.74 -3.83 21.03
N ARG A 91 5.49 -3.39 20.01
CA ARG A 91 6.46 -2.30 20.15
C ARG A 91 5.79 -0.98 20.50
N LEU A 92 4.68 -0.64 19.84
CA LEU A 92 3.95 0.61 20.06
C LEU A 92 3.04 0.58 21.29
N SER A 93 2.78 -0.60 21.84
CA SER A 93 2.07 -0.81 23.11
C SER A 93 3.00 -0.83 24.32
N ALA A 94 4.31 -1.07 24.14
CA ALA A 94 5.28 -1.18 25.22
C ALA A 94 5.57 0.14 25.95
N GLY A 95 5.13 1.28 25.42
CA GLY A 95 5.35 2.57 26.06
C GLY A 95 4.73 3.75 25.30
N LEU A 96 5.13 4.95 25.71
CA LEU A 96 4.83 6.18 24.97
C LEU A 96 5.91 6.41 23.91
N HIS A 97 5.46 6.77 22.72
CA HIS A 97 6.31 7.00 21.56
C HIS A 97 6.10 8.43 21.06
N PRO A 98 7.15 9.07 20.52
CA PRO A 98 6.99 10.36 19.87
C PRO A 98 6.08 10.21 18.65
N VAL A 99 5.05 11.04 18.61
CA VAL A 99 4.08 11.08 17.52
C VAL A 99 3.96 12.47 16.92
N GLU A 100 3.53 12.51 15.67
CA GLU A 100 3.20 13.73 14.94
C GLU A 100 1.82 13.56 14.31
N ALA A 101 0.94 14.55 14.49
CA ALA A 101 -0.33 14.60 13.77
C ALA A 101 -0.10 15.13 12.35
N VAL A 102 -0.47 14.34 11.35
CA VAL A 102 -0.22 14.67 9.93
C VAL A 102 -1.56 15.02 9.27
N PRO A 103 -1.97 16.31 9.21
CA PRO A 103 -3.15 16.69 8.45
C PRO A 103 -2.88 16.52 6.94
N ARG A 104 -3.82 15.88 6.23
CA ARG A 104 -3.62 15.39 4.85
C ARG A 104 -3.62 16.48 3.78
N LEU A 105 -4.31 17.60 4.02
CA LEU A 105 -4.50 18.68 3.05
C LEU A 105 -3.66 19.91 3.39
N GLU A 106 -3.82 20.44 4.61
CA GLU A 106 -3.18 21.68 5.04
C GLU A 106 -2.66 21.55 6.47
N ARG A 107 -1.45 22.06 6.73
CA ARG A 107 -0.85 22.05 8.08
C ARG A 107 -1.41 23.23 8.88
N GLY A 108 -2.13 22.95 9.95
CA GLY A 108 -2.59 23.99 10.88
C GLY A 108 -3.70 23.55 11.83
N PRO A 109 -3.97 24.35 12.89
CA PRO A 109 -4.91 23.95 13.94
C PRO A 109 -6.35 23.81 13.44
N ALA A 110 -6.76 24.64 12.49
CA ALA A 110 -8.07 24.57 11.86
C ALA A 110 -8.26 23.27 11.05
N ALA A 111 -7.25 22.88 10.26
CA ALA A 111 -7.28 21.64 9.50
C ALA A 111 -7.24 20.40 10.41
N PHE A 112 -6.48 20.46 11.51
CA PHE A 112 -6.47 19.39 12.50
C PHE A 112 -7.83 19.26 13.22
N ARG A 113 -8.45 20.38 13.58
CA ARG A 113 -9.83 20.38 14.10
C ARG A 113 -10.80 19.77 13.09
N GLU A 114 -10.72 20.15 11.83
CA GLU A 114 -11.59 19.60 10.78
C GLU A 114 -11.40 18.08 10.64
N ALA A 115 -10.16 17.59 10.68
CA ALA A 115 -9.88 16.15 10.64
C ALA A 115 -10.48 15.40 11.86
N LEU A 116 -10.38 15.99 13.05
CA LEU A 116 -11.04 15.48 14.25
C LEU A 116 -12.57 15.48 14.14
N ASP A 117 -13.16 16.51 13.50
CA ASP A 117 -14.61 16.63 13.28
C ASP A 117 -15.10 15.65 12.21
N ASN A 118 -14.27 15.34 11.20
CA ASN A 118 -14.53 14.33 10.18
C ASN A 118 -14.36 12.88 10.70
N GLY A 119 -13.86 12.71 11.92
CA GLY A 119 -13.72 11.40 12.56
C GLY A 119 -12.51 10.59 12.09
N TYR A 120 -11.54 11.20 11.40
CA TYR A 120 -10.38 10.49 10.89
C TYR A 120 -9.13 11.37 10.86
N VAL A 121 -8.06 10.91 11.50
CA VAL A 121 -6.78 11.62 11.61
C VAL A 121 -5.61 10.68 11.34
N PHE A 122 -4.52 11.20 10.77
CA PHE A 122 -3.27 10.45 10.65
C PHE A 122 -2.34 10.79 11.80
N VAL A 123 -1.83 9.75 12.48
CA VAL A 123 -0.85 9.86 13.55
C VAL A 123 0.41 9.13 13.09
N ARG A 124 1.51 9.86 12.98
CA ARG A 124 2.81 9.31 12.61
C ARG A 124 3.65 9.05 13.84
N PHE A 125 3.99 7.80 14.09
CA PHE A 125 4.99 7.39 15.08
C PHE A 125 6.38 7.60 14.50
N THR A 126 7.07 8.64 14.96
CA THR A 126 8.35 9.07 14.36
C THR A 126 9.55 8.26 14.85
N GLY A 127 9.39 7.53 15.96
CA GLY A 127 10.43 6.65 16.54
C GLY A 127 10.61 5.31 15.82
N THR A 128 9.79 4.97 14.83
CA THR A 128 9.92 3.73 14.05
C THR A 128 10.82 3.93 12.83
N VAL A 129 11.40 2.84 12.30
CA VAL A 129 12.25 2.89 11.10
C VAL A 129 11.42 3.36 9.90
N GLY A 130 11.74 4.52 9.33
CA GLY A 130 10.96 5.17 8.25
C GLY A 130 9.79 6.04 8.74
N GLY A 131 9.41 5.92 10.02
CA GLY A 131 8.21 6.52 10.59
C GLY A 131 6.94 5.80 10.15
N THR A 132 6.10 5.42 11.10
CA THR A 132 4.87 4.67 10.84
C THR A 132 3.70 5.62 10.88
N GLU A 133 3.02 5.82 9.75
CA GLU A 133 1.81 6.63 9.68
C GLU A 133 0.56 5.76 9.81
N LEU A 134 -0.24 6.02 10.84
CA LEU A 134 -1.42 5.24 11.18
C LEU A 134 -2.67 6.10 11.03
N GLY A 135 -3.64 5.61 10.26
CA GLY A 135 -4.94 6.25 10.11
C GLY A 135 -5.89 5.85 11.25
N VAL A 136 -6.19 6.79 12.12
CA VAL A 136 -6.97 6.57 13.35
C VAL A 136 -8.41 7.04 13.14
N ARG A 137 -9.38 6.14 13.36
CA ARG A 137 -10.80 6.51 13.42
C ARG A 137 -11.09 7.13 14.77
N VAL A 138 -11.34 8.43 14.79
CA VAL A 138 -11.47 9.20 16.04
C VAL A 138 -12.72 8.79 16.79
N ASP A 139 -12.54 8.48 18.07
CA ASP A 139 -13.62 8.30 19.03
C ASP A 139 -13.93 9.67 19.65
N ALA A 140 -14.99 10.32 19.17
CA ALA A 140 -15.38 11.66 19.62
C ALA A 140 -15.81 11.69 21.09
N GLY A 141 -16.21 10.56 21.67
CA GLY A 141 -16.59 10.48 23.08
C GLY A 141 -15.39 10.35 24.03
N ALA A 142 -14.30 9.75 23.55
CA ALA A 142 -13.07 9.54 24.32
C ALA A 142 -12.00 10.61 24.05
N THR A 143 -12.04 11.27 22.89
CA THR A 143 -11.10 12.35 22.54
C THR A 143 -11.41 13.63 23.34
N ASP A 144 -10.49 14.05 24.21
CA ASP A 144 -10.59 15.32 24.95
C ASP A 144 -9.91 16.46 24.19
N ARG A 145 -10.69 17.51 23.93
CA ARG A 145 -10.27 18.74 23.22
C ARG A 145 -10.39 19.99 24.10
N THR A 146 -10.70 19.84 25.38
CA THR A 146 -11.02 20.96 26.29
C THR A 146 -9.82 21.83 26.62
N ALA A 147 -8.61 21.25 26.61
CA ALA A 147 -7.35 21.97 26.83
C ALA A 147 -6.78 22.63 25.55
N ALA A 148 -7.47 22.50 24.42
CA ALA A 148 -7.01 22.95 23.12
C ALA A 148 -7.71 24.24 22.66
N ASP A 149 -6.91 25.24 22.26
CA ASP A 149 -7.38 26.42 21.54
C ASP A 149 -6.94 26.33 20.08
N PHE A 150 -7.86 25.86 19.22
CA PHE A 150 -7.63 25.73 17.78
C PHE A 150 -7.62 27.09 17.04
N THR A 151 -8.01 28.18 17.68
CA THR A 151 -7.94 29.52 17.07
C THR A 151 -6.55 30.12 17.31
N ALA A 152 -6.05 30.01 18.54
CA ALA A 152 -4.70 30.45 18.90
C ALA A 152 -3.61 29.46 18.47
N GLY A 153 -3.97 28.19 18.21
CA GLY A 153 -3.01 27.13 17.90
C GLY A 153 -2.20 26.70 19.12
N THR A 154 -2.81 26.72 20.31
CA THR A 154 -2.13 26.45 21.58
C THR A 154 -2.86 25.39 22.39
N GLY A 155 -2.15 24.70 23.27
CA GLY A 155 -2.71 23.67 24.13
C GLY A 155 -2.58 22.27 23.54
N THR A 156 -3.20 21.30 24.19
CA THR A 156 -3.04 19.88 23.90
C THR A 156 -4.38 19.24 23.60
N VAL A 157 -4.40 18.33 22.61
CA VAL A 157 -5.53 17.45 22.33
C VAL A 157 -5.16 16.05 22.79
N HIS A 158 -6.01 15.46 23.64
CA HIS A 158 -5.95 14.03 23.95
C HIS A 158 -6.78 13.29 22.91
N LEU A 159 -6.12 12.74 21.90
CA LEU A 159 -6.73 11.97 20.83
C LEU A 159 -6.88 10.51 21.24
N GLU A 160 -8.09 10.00 21.10
CA GLU A 160 -8.37 8.57 21.17
C GLU A 160 -9.12 8.11 19.91
N GLY A 161 -8.77 6.93 19.41
CA GLY A 161 -9.49 6.34 18.30
C GLY A 161 -9.04 4.93 17.98
N THR A 162 -9.80 4.23 17.14
CA THR A 162 -9.54 2.84 16.80
C THR A 162 -8.96 2.67 15.41
N LEU A 163 -8.17 1.63 15.23
CA LEU A 163 -7.66 1.17 13.95
C LEU A 163 -7.39 -0.33 14.01
N ASN A 164 -7.23 -0.93 12.83
CA ASN A 164 -6.74 -2.29 12.71
C ASN A 164 -5.30 -2.24 12.18
N LEU A 165 -4.37 -2.88 12.87
CA LEU A 165 -2.95 -2.96 12.50
C LEU A 165 -2.47 -4.40 12.59
N ASP A 166 -1.90 -4.93 11.50
CA ASP A 166 -1.47 -6.34 11.42
C ASP A 166 -2.57 -7.33 11.84
N PHE A 167 -3.82 -7.06 11.45
CA PHE A 167 -5.04 -7.82 11.81
C PHE A 167 -5.45 -7.75 13.30
N GLU A 168 -4.74 -6.98 14.13
CA GLU A 168 -5.12 -6.72 15.51
C GLU A 168 -5.93 -5.41 15.61
N ASP A 169 -7.10 -5.46 16.25
CA ASP A 169 -7.86 -4.26 16.58
C ASP A 169 -7.22 -3.55 17.78
N VAL A 170 -6.83 -2.30 17.56
CA VAL A 170 -6.09 -1.49 18.53
C VAL A 170 -6.73 -0.10 18.66
N ARG A 171 -6.56 0.49 19.84
CA ARG A 171 -6.89 1.87 20.16
C ARG A 171 -5.59 2.66 20.19
N CYS A 172 -5.52 3.70 19.38
CA CYS A 172 -4.46 4.69 19.45
C CYS A 172 -4.86 5.76 20.47
N VAL A 173 -3.97 6.00 21.43
CA VAL A 173 -4.10 7.07 22.43
C VAL A 173 -2.91 8.00 22.27
N ALA A 174 -3.13 9.28 22.03
CA ALA A 174 -2.06 10.24 21.78
C ALA A 174 -2.38 11.64 22.32
N ASP A 175 -1.44 12.23 23.05
CA ASP A 175 -1.45 13.62 23.45
C ASP A 175 -0.67 14.44 22.42
N ILE A 176 -1.33 15.40 21.76
CA ILE A 176 -0.76 16.19 20.66
C ILE A 176 -0.81 17.67 21.02
N ASP A 177 0.34 18.33 21.01
CA ASP A 177 0.47 19.78 21.16
C ASP A 177 0.08 20.48 19.85
N LEU A 178 -0.84 21.45 19.93
CA LEU A 178 -1.38 22.16 18.76
C LEU A 178 -0.42 23.15 18.11
N ALA A 179 0.60 23.63 18.83
CA ALA A 179 1.56 24.58 18.29
C ALA A 179 2.56 23.88 17.37
N THR A 180 2.93 22.64 17.73
CA THR A 180 3.95 21.85 17.04
C THR A 180 3.40 20.72 16.18
N PHE A 181 2.16 20.28 16.46
CA PHE A 181 1.57 19.02 15.97
C PHE A 181 2.33 17.78 16.40
N THR A 182 3.09 17.85 17.49
CA THR A 182 3.88 16.74 18.02
C THR A 182 3.44 16.38 19.43
N GLY A 183 3.77 15.17 19.86
CA GLY A 183 3.53 14.78 21.24
C GLY A 183 3.89 13.32 21.49
N GLN A 184 3.12 12.65 22.35
CA GLN A 184 3.37 11.28 22.76
C GLN A 184 2.12 10.43 22.53
N GLY A 185 2.30 9.22 22.01
CA GLY A 185 1.19 8.30 21.79
C GLY A 185 1.60 6.84 21.92
N ARG A 186 0.60 5.97 22.06
CA ARG A 186 0.76 4.52 22.17
C ARG A 186 -0.42 3.80 21.57
N LEU A 187 -0.25 2.50 21.34
CA LEU A 187 -1.34 1.60 20.97
C LEU A 187 -1.79 0.77 22.17
N GLU A 188 -3.08 0.51 22.26
CA GLU A 188 -3.70 -0.36 23.26
C GLU A 188 -4.53 -1.42 22.53
N ARG A 189 -4.33 -2.70 22.84
CA ARG A 189 -5.13 -3.77 22.24
C ARG A 189 -6.57 -3.66 22.70
N VAL A 190 -7.50 -3.66 21.75
CA VAL A 190 -8.92 -3.71 22.07
C VAL A 190 -9.25 -5.18 22.34
N VAL A 191 -9.29 -5.55 23.61
CA VAL A 191 -9.81 -6.86 24.02
C VAL A 191 -11.33 -6.78 23.96
N GLU A 192 -11.94 -7.40 22.95
CA GLU A 192 -13.39 -7.59 22.95
C GLU A 192 -13.80 -8.38 24.21
N PRO A 193 -14.79 -7.91 24.99
CA PRO A 193 -15.22 -8.57 26.23
C PRO A 193 -15.96 -9.90 26.02
#